data_AF-A0A1W9YKI0-F1
#
_entry.id   AF-A0A1W9YKI0-F1
#
_cell.length_a   1.000
_cell.length_b   1.000
_cell.length_c   1.000
_cell.angle_alpha   90.00
_cell.angle_beta   90.00
_cell.angle_gamma   90.00
#
_symmetry.space_group_name_H-M   'P 1'
#
loop_
_entity.id
_entity.type
_entity.pdbx_description
1 polymer ?
#
loop_
_entity_poly.entity_id
_entity_poly.type
_entity_poly.pdbx_seq_one_letter_code
_entity_poly.pdbx_strand_id
1 'polypeptide(L)' 'RSLILQLRPLTAEDTRAVVQRAIDDPRGLGRAVAVAPEAVDLLVQLAAGDARRALTALEVAAEAAQAA' A
#
# COMPACT_ATOMS: atom_id res chain seq x y z
N ARG A 1 23.48 25.36 2.55
CA ARG A 1 24.31 24.18 2.21
C ARG A 1 23.36 23.00 2.09
N SER A 2 23.32 22.30 0.96
CA SER A 2 22.35 21.21 0.73
C SER A 2 22.99 19.85 1.04
N LEU A 3 22.20 18.91 1.56
CA LEU A 3 22.59 17.53 1.85
C LEU A 3 21.95 16.61 0.81
N ILE A 4 22.74 15.73 0.19
CA ILE A 4 22.22 14.67 -0.67
C ILE A 4 22.13 13.39 0.17
N LEU A 5 20.95 12.80 0.19
CA LEU A 5 20.66 11.54 0.87
C LEU A 5 20.19 10.52 -0.16
N GLN A 6 20.81 9.34 -0.17
CA GLN A 6 20.38 8.24 -1.00
C GLN A 6 19.37 7.39 -0.22
N LEU A 7 18.13 7.33 -0.72
CA LEU A 7 17.12 6.43 -0.20
C LEU A 7 17.26 5.04 -0.81
N ARG A 8 16.79 4.04 -0.06
CA ARG A 8 16.77 2.63 -0.46
C ARG A 8 15.31 2.22 -0.69
N PRO A 9 15.04 1.24 -1.56
CA PRO A 9 13.72 0.63 -1.66
C PRO A 9 13.26 0.12 -0.30
N LEU A 10 11.95 0.14 -0.06
CA LEU A 10 11.37 -0.42 1.15
C LEU A 10 11.53 -1.93 1.17
N THR A 11 11.63 -2.49 2.38
CA THR A 11 11.49 -3.93 2.54
C THR A 11 10.05 -4.37 2.30
N ALA A 12 9.83 -5.67 2.15
CA ALA A 12 8.48 -6.22 2.04
C ALA A 12 7.64 -5.90 3.30
N GLU A 13 8.27 -5.96 4.48
CA GLU A 13 7.62 -5.65 5.76
C GLU A 13 7.25 -4.16 5.87
N ASP A 14 8.16 -3.27 5.51
CA ASP A 14 7.88 -1.83 5.49
C ASP A 14 6.75 -1.50 4.51
N THR A 15 6.74 -2.14 3.34
CA THR A 15 5.68 -1.96 2.34
C THR A 15 4.34 -2.46 2.88
N ARG A 16 4.32 -3.64 3.54
CA ARG A 16 3.13 -4.17 4.22
C ARG A 16 2.60 -3.20 5.27
N ALA A 17 3.47 -2.63 6.09
CA ALA A 17 3.09 -1.67 7.12
C ALA A 17 2.42 -0.42 6.51
N VAL A 18 2.95 0.08 5.38
CA VAL A 18 2.35 1.21 4.66
C VAL A 18 0.95 0.84 4.13
N VAL A 19 0.79 -0.33 3.50
CA VAL A 19 -0.48 -0.81 2.97
C VAL A 19 -1.50 -1.00 4.10
N GLN A 20 -1.12 -1.66 5.19
CA GLN A 20 -2.01 -1.88 6.33
C GLN A 20 -2.49 -0.57 6.94
N ARG A 21 -1.59 0.40 7.11
CA ARG A 21 -1.97 1.74 7.57
C ARG A 21 -2.95 2.41 6.62
N ALA A 22 -2.79 2.27 5.30
CA ALA A 22 -3.74 2.84 4.35
C ALA A 22 -5.12 2.17 4.40
N ILE A 23 -5.19 0.88 4.75
CA ILE A 23 -6.46 0.17 4.97
C ILE A 23 -7.16 0.69 6.23
N ASP A 24 -6.40 0.93 7.31
CA ASP A 24 -6.95 1.27 8.63
C ASP A 24 -7.19 2.78 8.85
N ASP A 25 -6.37 3.67 8.26
CA ASP A 25 -6.40 5.12 8.50
C ASP A 25 -7.63 5.75 7.79
N PRO A 26 -8.36 6.68 8.45
CA PRO A 26 -9.51 7.37 7.87
C PRO A 26 -9.18 8.26 6.66
N ARG A 27 -7.90 8.63 6.45
CA ARG A 27 -7.43 9.32 5.24
C ARG A 27 -7.13 8.37 4.09
N GLY A 28 -7.07 7.06 4.36
CA GLY A 28 -7.00 6.00 3.37
C GLY A 28 -8.38 5.40 3.16
N LEU A 29 -8.49 4.07 3.27
CA LEU A 29 -9.76 3.36 3.11
C LEU A 29 -10.64 3.41 4.36
N GLY A 30 -10.11 3.75 5.54
CA GLY A 30 -10.88 3.84 6.78
C GLY A 30 -11.69 2.58 7.10
N ARG A 31 -11.18 1.38 6.74
CA ARG A 31 -11.88 0.09 6.83
C ARG A 31 -13.23 0.03 6.08
N ALA A 32 -13.45 0.88 5.08
CA ALA A 32 -14.67 0.88 4.27
C ALA A 32 -14.80 -0.37 3.37
N VAL A 33 -13.70 -1.09 3.14
CA VAL A 33 -13.65 -2.31 2.32
C VAL A 33 -12.96 -3.41 3.13
N ALA A 34 -13.50 -4.64 3.05
CA ALA A 34 -12.86 -5.81 3.61
C ALA A 34 -11.67 -6.23 2.73
N VAL A 35 -10.47 -6.27 3.29
CA VAL A 35 -9.25 -6.65 2.58
C VAL A 35 -8.75 -7.99 3.13
N ALA A 36 -8.63 -8.98 2.25
CA ALA A 36 -8.07 -10.27 2.59
C ALA A 36 -6.54 -10.19 2.82
N PRO A 37 -5.97 -10.93 3.79
CA PRO A 37 -4.53 -10.92 4.03
C PRO A 37 -3.69 -11.25 2.78
N GLU A 38 -4.18 -12.17 1.95
CA GLU A 38 -3.52 -12.59 0.71
C GLU A 38 -3.49 -11.47 -0.35
N ALA A 39 -4.47 -10.56 -0.31
CA ALA A 39 -4.47 -9.39 -1.18
C ALA A 39 -3.34 -8.42 -0.77
N VAL A 40 -3.09 -8.25 0.53
CA VAL A 40 -1.95 -7.46 1.01
C VAL A 40 -0.63 -8.08 0.57
N ASP A 41 -0.51 -9.39 0.64
CA ASP A 41 0.69 -10.12 0.18
C ASP A 41 0.97 -9.86 -1.29
N LEU A 42 -0.06 -9.96 -2.14
CA LEU A 42 0.05 -9.69 -3.57
C LEU A 42 0.47 -8.23 -3.85
N LEU A 43 -0.12 -7.26 -3.14
CA LEU A 43 0.23 -5.84 -3.29
C LEU A 43 1.70 -5.60 -2.94
N VAL A 44 2.19 -6.20 -1.84
CA VAL A 44 3.60 -6.08 -1.42
C VAL A 44 4.54 -6.69 -2.47
N GLN A 45 4.21 -7.86 -3.02
CA GLN A 45 5.00 -8.50 -4.07
C GLN A 45 5.04 -7.66 -5.34
N LEU A 46 3.89 -7.13 -5.80
CA LEU A 46 3.79 -6.31 -7.00
C LEU A 46 4.48 -4.95 -6.86
N ALA A 47 4.57 -4.43 -5.64
CA ALA A 47 5.17 -3.13 -5.35
C ALA A 47 6.70 -3.13 -5.43
N ALA A 48 7.35 -4.28 -5.19
CA ALA A 48 8.81 -4.43 -5.25
C ALA A 48 9.59 -3.33 -4.49
N GLY A 49 9.09 -2.93 -3.32
CA GLY A 49 9.68 -1.89 -2.47
C GLY A 49 9.27 -0.44 -2.79
N ASP A 50 8.34 -0.22 -3.72
CA ASP A 50 7.72 1.08 -4.00
C ASP A 50 6.34 1.20 -3.32
N ALA A 51 6.29 1.96 -2.23
CA ALA A 51 5.05 2.26 -1.52
C ALA A 51 3.98 2.94 -2.39
N ARG A 52 4.37 3.84 -3.31
CA ARG A 52 3.40 4.55 -4.16
C ARG A 52 2.68 3.54 -5.05
N ARG A 53 3.45 2.64 -5.66
CA ARG A 53 2.90 1.57 -6.52
C ARG A 53 1.96 0.65 -5.74
N ALA A 54 2.31 0.29 -4.50
CA ALA A 54 1.44 -0.50 -3.64
C ALA A 54 0.09 0.21 -3.36
N LEU A 55 0.14 1.48 -3.00
CA LEU A 55 -1.04 2.27 -2.64
C LEU A 55 -1.96 2.54 -3.84
N THR A 56 -1.40 2.82 -5.02
CA THR A 56 -2.20 2.97 -6.24
C THR A 56 -2.92 1.68 -6.61
N ALA A 57 -2.26 0.53 -6.47
CA ALA A 57 -2.90 -0.75 -6.74
C ALA A 57 -4.00 -1.08 -5.72
N LEU A 58 -3.80 -0.73 -4.44
CA LEU A 58 -4.81 -0.86 -3.39
C LEU A 58 -6.06 -0.02 -3.71
N GLU A 59 -5.86 1.24 -4.10
CA GLU A 59 -6.94 2.17 -4.45
C GLU A 59 -7.81 1.63 -5.59
N VAL A 60 -7.18 1.23 -6.71
CA VAL A 60 -7.89 0.65 -7.86
C VAL A 60 -8.66 -0.62 -7.50
N ALA A 61 -8.06 -1.51 -6.68
CA ALA A 61 -8.73 -2.73 -6.25
C ALA A 61 -9.93 -2.44 -5.34
N ALA A 62 -9.83 -1.44 -4.45
CA ALA A 62 -10.92 -1.03 -3.57
C ALA A 62 -12.09 -0.42 -4.36
N GLU A 63 -11.80 0.47 -5.32
CA GLU A 63 -12.82 1.04 -6.21
C GLU A 63 -13.54 -0.03 -7.02
N ALA A 64 -12.80 -0.99 -7.59
CA ALA A 64 -13.37 -2.09 -8.34
C ALA A 64 -14.27 -2.99 -7.47
N ALA A 65 -13.89 -3.23 -6.20
CA ALA A 65 -14.67 -4.02 -5.26
C ALA A 65 -15.97 -3.32 -4.81
N GLN A 66 -15.98 -1.99 -4.75
CA GLN A 66 -17.17 -1.20 -4.40
C GLN A 66 -18.14 -1.01 -5.57
N ALA A 67 -17.65 -1.08 -6.80
CA ALA A 67 -18.46 -0.97 -8.02
C ALA A 67 -19.16 -2.28 -8.42
N ALA A 68 -18.79 -3.40 -7.81
CA ALA A 68 -19.37 -4.73 -8.03
C ALA A 68 -20.60 -4.97 -7.15
#